data_AF-A0A9Q3Q9A3-F1
#
_entry.id   AF-A0A9Q3Q9A3-F1
#
_cell.length_a   1.000
_cell.length_b   1.000
_cell.length_c   1.000
_cell.angle_alpha   90.00
_cell.angle_beta   90.00
_cell.angle_gamma   90.00
#
_symmetry.space_group_name_H-M   'P 1'
#
loop_
_entity.id
_entity.type
_entity.pdbx_description
1 polymer ?
#
loop_
_entity_poly.entity_id
_entity_poly.type
_entity_poly.pdbx_seq_one_letter_code
_entity_poly.pdbx_strand_id
1 'polypeptide(L)'
;MVGDFRELNTYTAPDRYPIPIIQESLTQLSKAKYITSMDALKGFNQNVLMIKATKLLTIITHCSIYEDLKVPFSIKNAPSHHQRMMNTIFPTELSEGWLII
;
A
#
# COMPACT_ATOMS: atom_id res chain seq x y z
N MET A 1 -7.42 1.20 -14.84
CA MET A 1 -6.47 0.53 -15.74
C MET A 1 -5.58 -0.35 -14.89
N VAL A 2 -5.29 -1.58 -15.32
CA VAL A 2 -4.41 -2.51 -14.58
C VAL A 2 -3.27 -2.86 -15.52
N GLY A 3 -2.04 -2.49 -15.14
CA GLY A 3 -0.83 -2.87 -15.87
C GLY A 3 -0.34 -4.26 -15.44
N ASP A 4 0.38 -4.95 -16.32
CA ASP A 4 1.10 -6.16 -15.97
C ASP A 4 2.53 -5.80 -15.55
N PHE A 5 2.77 -5.70 -14.24
CA PHE A 5 4.08 -5.36 -13.68
C PHE A 5 4.89 -6.58 -13.23
N ARG A 6 4.56 -7.81 -13.66
CA ARG A 6 5.26 -9.02 -13.21
C ARG A 6 6.77 -8.99 -13.50
N GLU A 7 7.15 -8.57 -14.69
CA GLU A 7 8.56 -8.42 -15.08
C GLU A 7 9.24 -7.26 -14.34
N LEU A 8 8.58 -6.10 -14.23
CA LEU A 8 9.11 -5.00 -13.41
C LEU A 8 9.34 -5.44 -11.96
N ASN A 9 8.44 -6.26 -11.42
CA ASN A 9 8.54 -6.79 -10.08
C ASN A 9 9.76 -7.72 -9.92
N THR A 10 10.27 -8.42 -10.93
CA THR A 10 11.48 -9.23 -10.78
C THR A 10 12.74 -8.39 -10.59
N TYR A 11 12.79 -7.21 -11.23
CA TYR A 11 13.93 -6.28 -11.11
C TYR A 11 13.80 -5.30 -9.95
N THR A 12 12.60 -5.17 -9.37
CA THR A 12 12.35 -4.26 -8.24
C THR A 12 12.82 -4.88 -6.93
N ALA A 13 13.71 -4.17 -6.25
CA ALA A 13 14.16 -4.51 -4.91
C ALA A 13 12.97 -4.52 -3.92
N PRO A 14 12.80 -5.59 -3.12
CA PRO A 14 11.68 -5.69 -2.19
C PRO A 14 11.82 -4.67 -1.05
N ASP A 15 10.79 -3.84 -0.83
CA ASP A 15 10.71 -2.96 0.33
C ASP A 15 10.23 -3.76 1.54
N ARG A 16 11.16 -4.06 2.45
CA ARG A 16 10.92 -4.84 3.68
C ARG A 16 10.45 -3.94 4.83
N TYR A 17 9.44 -3.11 4.57
CA TYR A 17 8.81 -2.33 5.62
C TYR A 17 8.10 -3.29 6.61
N PRO A 18 8.21 -3.05 7.94
CA PRO A 18 7.55 -3.92 8.92
C PRO A 18 6.04 -3.85 8.75
N ILE A 19 5.44 -5.00 8.46
CA ILE A 19 3.99 -5.20 8.43
C ILE A 19 3.65 -6.04 9.66
N PRO A 20 2.65 -5.64 10.47
CA PRO A 20 2.31 -6.35 11.69
C PRO A 20 1.86 -7.79 11.40
N ILE A 21 2.23 -8.70 12.29
CA ILE A 21 1.83 -10.10 12.18
C ILE A 21 0.35 -10.20 12.55
N ILE A 22 -0.44 -10.87 11.69
CA ILE A 22 -1.90 -11.00 11.87
C ILE A 22 -2.26 -11.50 13.28
N GLN A 23 -1.50 -12.46 13.83
CA GLN A 23 -1.76 -13.00 15.17
C GLN A 23 -1.59 -11.95 16.28
N GLU A 24 -0.57 -11.09 16.18
CA GLU A 24 -0.33 -10.02 17.14
C GLU A 24 -1.44 -8.96 17.04
N SER A 25 -1.82 -8.60 15.81
CA SER A 25 -2.93 -7.70 15.55
C SER A 25 -4.26 -8.19 16.13
N LEU A 26 -4.60 -9.46 15.92
CA LEU A 26 -5.81 -10.07 16.48
C LEU A 26 -5.79 -10.12 18.01
N THR A 27 -4.62 -10.35 18.60
CA THR A 27 -4.46 -10.36 20.07
C THR A 27 -4.74 -8.98 20.65
N GLN A 28 -4.31 -7.90 20.00
CA GLN A 28 -4.62 -6.53 20.42
C GLN A 28 -6.14 -6.25 20.33
N LEU A 29 -6.79 -6.66 19.24
CA LEU A 29 -8.24 -6.50 19.06
C LEU A 29 -9.09 -7.31 20.04
N SER A 30 -8.58 -8.44 20.54
CA SER A 30 -9.32 -9.32 21.46
C SER A 30 -9.77 -8.63 22.76
N LYS A 31 -9.12 -7.53 23.12
CA LYS A 31 -9.43 -6.72 24.31
C LYS A 31 -10.49 -5.65 24.05
N ALA A 32 -10.86 -5.41 22.79
CA ALA A 32 -11.80 -4.36 22.42
C ALA A 32 -13.25 -4.78 22.72
N LYS A 33 -14.04 -3.85 23.28
CA LYS A 33 -15.48 -4.06 23.52
C LYS A 33 -16.31 -3.94 22.24
N TYR A 34 -15.85 -3.10 21.30
CA TYR A 34 -16.47 -2.87 20.01
C TYR A 34 -15.36 -2.78 18.96
N ILE A 35 -15.61 -3.35 17.78
CA ILE A 35 -14.68 -3.31 16.65
C ILE A 35 -15.42 -2.68 15.48
N THR A 36 -14.78 -1.71 14.83
CA THR A 36 -15.24 -1.10 13.59
C THR A 36 -14.22 -1.39 12.51
N SER A 37 -14.69 -1.86 11.35
CA SER A 37 -13.85 -2.10 10.19
C SER A 37 -14.19 -1.06 9.12
N MET A 38 -13.16 -0.48 8.52
CA MET A 38 -13.27 0.49 7.45
C MET A 38 -12.38 0.06 6.30
N ASP A 39 -12.91 0.05 5.08
CA ASP A 39 -12.13 -0.20 3.87
C ASP A 39 -11.69 1.13 3.25
N ALA A 40 -10.39 1.29 3.05
CA ALA A 40 -9.86 2.45 2.35
C ALA A 40 -10.07 2.27 0.84
N LEU A 41 -11.14 2.88 0.31
CA LEU A 41 -11.47 2.77 -1.11
C LEU A 41 -10.27 3.16 -1.99
N LYS A 42 -9.81 2.21 -2.79
CA LYS A 42 -8.61 2.34 -3.65
C LYS A 42 -7.37 2.78 -2.86
N GLY A 43 -7.14 2.20 -1.68
CA GLY A 43 -6.10 2.61 -0.72
C GLY A 43 -4.70 2.78 -1.29
N PHE A 44 -4.30 1.97 -2.28
CA PHE A 44 -3.00 2.16 -2.93
C PHE A 44 -2.94 3.41 -3.80
N ASN A 45 -4.00 3.71 -4.57
CA ASN A 45 -4.08 4.89 -5.42
C ASN A 45 -4.24 6.20 -4.65
N GLN A 46 -4.32 6.15 -3.32
CA GLN A 46 -4.24 7.34 -2.48
C GLN A 46 -2.78 7.81 -2.32
N ASN A 47 -1.81 6.89 -2.48
CA ASN A 47 -0.40 7.19 -2.40
C ASN A 47 0.11 7.91 -3.66
N VAL A 48 0.89 8.96 -3.44
CA VAL A 48 1.58 9.70 -4.50
C VAL A 48 2.82 8.94 -4.94
N LEU A 49 2.99 8.78 -6.26
CA LEU A 49 4.15 8.12 -6.82
C LEU A 49 5.31 9.11 -6.98
N MET A 50 6.55 8.65 -6.77
CA MET A 50 7.73 9.45 -7.08
C MET A 50 7.88 9.61 -8.60
N ILE A 51 8.23 10.81 -9.07
CA ILE A 51 8.42 11.14 -10.51
C ILE A 51 9.35 10.13 -11.22
N LYS A 52 10.40 9.66 -10.54
CA LYS A 52 11.32 8.65 -11.11
C LYS A 52 10.66 7.29 -11.34
N ALA A 53 9.73 6.89 -10.46
CA ALA A 53 8.99 5.64 -10.59
C ALA A 53 7.89 5.73 -11.65
N THR A 54 7.39 6.94 -11.97
CA THR A 54 6.31 7.16 -12.95
C THR A 54 6.66 6.57 -14.31
N LYS A 55 7.90 6.78 -14.75
CA LYS A 55 8.41 6.24 -16.03
C LYS A 55 8.56 4.72 -16.06
N LEU A 56 8.73 4.09 -14.90
CA LEU A 56 8.83 2.63 -14.80
C LEU A 56 7.46 1.96 -14.77
N LEU A 57 6.41 2.72 -14.44
CA LEU A 57 5.04 2.27 -14.32
C LEU A 57 4.17 2.70 -15.49
N THR A 58 4.79 3.03 -16.61
CA THR A 58 4.11 3.35 -17.85
C THR A 58 3.35 2.14 -18.37
N ILE A 59 2.06 2.33 -18.67
CA ILE A 59 1.18 1.32 -19.25
C ILE A 59 1.02 1.62 -20.74
N ILE A 60 1.41 0.65 -21.57
CA ILE A 60 1.25 0.73 -23.02
C ILE A 60 -0.04 0.02 -23.41
N THR A 61 -0.94 0.74 -24.07
CA THR A 61 -2.17 0.19 -24.65
C THR A 61 -2.10 0.22 -26.17
N HIS A 62 -3.04 -0.43 -26.86
CA HIS A 62 -3.13 -0.43 -28.32
C HIS A 62 -3.34 0.96 -28.94
N CYS A 63 -3.87 1.92 -28.18
CA CYS A 63 -4.16 3.28 -28.66
C CYS A 63 -3.16 4.33 -28.20
N SER A 64 -2.51 4.12 -27.05
CA SER A 64 -1.76 5.18 -26.37
C SER A 64 -0.95 4.65 -25.19
N ILE A 65 -0.01 5.49 -24.75
CA ILE A 65 0.87 5.27 -23.60
C ILE A 65 0.36 6.14 -22.44
N TYR A 66 0.21 5.54 -21.27
CA TYR A 66 -0.25 6.22 -20.05
C TYR A 66 0.77 6.08 -18.93
N GLU A 67 0.92 7.13 -18.14
CA GLU A 67 1.76 7.14 -16.95
C GLU A 67 0.89 7.31 -15.70
N ASP A 68 1.04 6.40 -14.74
CA ASP A 68 0.33 6.50 -13.47
C ASP A 68 1.04 7.49 -12.52
N LEU A 69 0.29 8.49 -12.05
CA LEU A 69 0.75 9.47 -11.04
C LEU A 69 0.58 8.98 -9.60
N LYS A 70 -0.14 7.88 -9.43
CA LYS A 70 -0.50 7.25 -8.16
C LYS A 70 0.01 5.82 -8.16
N VAL A 71 0.25 5.25 -6.99
CA VAL A 71 0.67 3.84 -6.90
C VAL A 71 -0.38 2.94 -7.56
N PRO A 72 -0.04 2.22 -8.65
CA PRO A 72 -0.98 1.32 -9.29
C PRO A 72 -1.08 0.01 -8.51
N PHE A 73 -2.22 -0.65 -8.66
CA PHE A 73 -2.39 -2.01 -8.21
C PHE A 73 -1.40 -2.93 -8.94
N SER A 74 -0.86 -3.94 -8.25
CA SER A 74 0.06 -4.99 -8.73
C SER A 74 1.58 -4.73 -8.69
N ILE A 75 2.04 -3.59 -8.17
CA ILE A 75 3.48 -3.43 -7.85
C ILE A 75 3.83 -4.12 -6.54
N LYS A 76 5.01 -4.76 -6.47
CA LYS A 76 5.47 -5.55 -5.32
C LYS A 76 5.48 -4.76 -4.01
N ASN A 77 5.87 -3.48 -4.08
CA ASN A 77 6.09 -2.64 -2.90
C ASN A 77 4.87 -1.80 -2.50
N ALA A 78 3.70 -1.98 -3.16
CA ALA A 78 2.49 -1.22 -2.82
C ALA A 78 2.04 -1.39 -1.36
N PRO A 79 2.01 -2.61 -0.78
CA PRO A 79 1.61 -2.80 0.62
C PRO A 79 2.54 -2.09 1.59
N SER A 80 3.85 -2.23 1.41
CA SER A 80 4.87 -1.59 2.25
C SER A 80 4.75 -0.06 2.23
N HIS A 81 4.48 0.50 1.05
CA HIS A 81 4.29 1.94 0.90
C HIS A 81 2.99 2.42 1.58
N HIS A 82 1.91 1.67 1.45
CA HIS A 82 0.64 1.96 2.12
C HIS A 82 0.75 1.88 3.64
N GLN A 83 1.41 0.84 4.16
CA GLN A 83 1.68 0.71 5.60
C GLN A 83 2.46 1.92 6.13
N ARG A 84 3.50 2.35 5.40
CA ARG A 84 4.30 3.53 5.78
C ARG A 84 3.48 4.82 5.78
N MET A 85 2.61 5.00 4.79
CA MET A 85 1.68 6.13 4.75
C MET A 85 0.78 6.12 5.99
N MET A 86 0.13 4.99 6.26
CA MET A 86 -0.78 4.86 7.40
C MET A 86 -0.07 5.06 8.74
N ASN A 87 1.17 4.57 8.88
CA ASN A 87 2.01 4.82 10.06
C ASN A 87 2.37 6.31 10.24
N THR A 88 2.41 7.08 9.16
CA THR A 88 2.68 8.53 9.19
C THR A 88 1.41 9.33 9.49
N ILE A 89 0.25 8.86 9.03
CA ILE A 89 -1.04 9.54 9.22
C ILE A 89 -1.60 9.29 10.63
N PHE A 90 -1.46 8.07 11.15
CA PHE A 90 -2.04 7.64 12.43
C PHE A 90 -1.00 7.20 13.48
N PRO A 91 0.07 7.98 13.72
CA PRO A 91 1.15 7.55 14.59
C PRO A 91 0.68 7.31 16.03
N THR A 92 -0.24 8.14 16.53
CA THR A 92 -0.75 8.09 17.90
C THR A 92 -1.64 6.86 18.09
N GLU A 93 -2.61 6.67 17.21
CA GLU A 93 -3.60 5.60 17.28
C GLU A 93 -2.95 4.22 17.14
N LEU A 94 -1.89 4.13 16.34
CA LEU A 94 -1.08 2.91 16.23
C LEU A 94 -0.21 2.66 17.47
N SER A 95 0.38 3.72 18.05
CA SER A 95 1.20 3.59 19.26
C SER A 95 0.41 3.17 20.48
N GLU A 96 -0.84 3.62 20.56
CA GLU A 96 -1.76 3.31 21.65
C GLU A 96 -2.55 2.01 21.39
N GLY A 97 -2.48 1.46 20.17
CA GLY A 97 -3.12 0.19 19.79
C GLY A 97 -4.63 0.29 19.52
N TRP A 98 -5.14 1.50 19.24
CA TRP A 98 -6.54 1.70 18.85
C TRP A 98 -6.80 1.41 17.37
N LEU A 99 -5.77 1.53 16.54
CA LEU A 99 -5.84 1.31 15.10
C LEU A 99 -4.96 0.15 14.70
N ILE A 100 -5.49 -0.66 13.77
CA ILE A 100 -4.75 -1.70 13.05
C ILE A 100 -5.03 -1.48 11.56
N ILE A 101 -3.98 -1.64 10.75
CA ILE A 101 -3.98 -1.41 9.30
C ILE A 101 -3.78 -2.75 8.59
#